data_AF-A0A0N4T756-F1
#
_entry.id   AF-A0A0N4T756-F1
#
_cell.length_a   1.000
_cell.length_b   1.000
_cell.length_c   1.000
_cell.angle_alpha   90.00
_cell.angle_beta   90.00
_cell.angle_gamma   90.00
#
_symmetry.space_group_name_H-M   'P 1'
#
loop_
_entity.id
_entity.type
_entity.pdbx_description
1 polymer ?
#
loop_
_entity_poly.entity_id
_entity_poly.type
_entity_poly.pdbx_seq_one_letter_code
_entity_poly.pdbx_strand_id
1 'polypeptide(L)'
;EYIHYFFEPIWPSAQRESLFWSNVRYLPEQKSPKALDLYMVCNHDCNLPSVPLEHNSNVRVGLTVAMLCETVVKDGHEKPVDKLNRNDIQCQVCYCAQVNPGGWVPASALRIIYKREYPKFLHGFTKYVLSKIKTQPLMI
;
A
#
# COMPACT_ATOMS: atom_id res chain seq x y z
N GLU A 1 -8.56 9.65 5.62
CA GLU A 1 -9.77 9.77 4.77
C GLU A 1 -10.53 8.45 4.79
N TYR A 2 -11.83 8.44 4.55
CA TYR A 2 -12.62 7.22 4.37
C TYR A 2 -12.81 6.96 2.87
N ILE A 3 -12.65 5.72 2.44
CA ILE A 3 -12.68 5.32 1.04
C ILE A 3 -13.60 4.12 0.89
N HIS A 4 -14.57 4.24 -0.01
CA HIS A 4 -15.41 3.14 -0.48
C HIS A 4 -14.88 2.70 -1.85
N TYR A 5 -14.48 1.45 -1.97
CA TYR A 5 -13.81 0.90 -3.14
C TYR A 5 -14.49 -0.36 -3.66
N PHE A 6 -14.61 -0.49 -4.98
CA PHE A 6 -15.16 -1.66 -5.66
C PHE A 6 -14.04 -2.44 -6.34
N PHE A 7 -13.96 -3.75 -6.08
CA PHE A 7 -12.96 -4.62 -6.69
C PHE A 7 -13.38 -5.07 -8.09
N GLU A 8 -12.42 -5.48 -8.92
CA GLU A 8 -12.77 -6.22 -10.14
C GLU A 8 -13.46 -7.56 -9.77
N PRO A 9 -14.56 -7.94 -10.45
CA PRO A 9 -15.30 -9.15 -10.12
C PRO A 9 -14.45 -10.43 -10.30
N ILE A 10 -14.60 -11.39 -9.37
CA ILE A 10 -13.96 -12.71 -9.45
C ILE A 10 -15.04 -13.75 -9.71
N TRP A 11 -15.34 -14.03 -10.98
CA TRP A 11 -16.33 -15.06 -11.34
C TRP A 11 -15.93 -16.44 -10.78
N PRO A 12 -16.88 -17.25 -10.26
CA PRO A 12 -18.34 -17.06 -10.18
C PRO A 12 -18.81 -16.38 -8.88
N SER A 13 -17.91 -15.72 -8.15
CA SER A 13 -18.24 -15.09 -6.87
C SER A 13 -18.98 -13.77 -7.09
N ALA A 14 -19.77 -13.36 -6.10
CA ALA A 14 -20.46 -12.07 -6.13
C ALA A 14 -19.50 -10.87 -6.29
N GLN A 15 -20.02 -9.68 -6.55
CA GLN A 15 -19.22 -8.45 -6.55
C GLN A 15 -18.70 -8.15 -5.12
N ARG A 16 -17.49 -7.57 -5.03
CA ARG A 16 -16.88 -7.19 -3.75
C ARG A 16 -16.69 -5.69 -3.66
N GLU A 17 -16.92 -5.16 -2.47
CA GLU A 17 -16.63 -3.77 -2.11
C GLU A 17 -15.99 -3.70 -0.72
N SER A 18 -15.16 -2.69 -0.48
CA SER A 18 -14.55 -2.42 0.83
C SER A 18 -14.84 -0.99 1.24
N LEU A 19 -15.01 -0.79 2.54
CA LEU A 19 -14.99 0.52 3.18
C LEU A 19 -13.85 0.51 4.19
N PHE A 20 -12.91 1.44 4.04
CA PHE A 20 -11.76 1.52 4.91
C PHE A 20 -11.36 2.98 5.13
N TRP A 21 -10.69 3.25 6.24
CA TRP A 21 -9.96 4.50 6.40
C TRP A 21 -8.54 4.33 5.88
N SER A 22 -8.02 5.38 5.27
CA SER A 22 -6.62 5.51 4.84
C SER A 22 -5.95 6.62 5.65
N ASN A 23 -4.75 6.32 6.14
CA ASN A 23 -3.98 7.26 6.93
C ASN A 23 -2.48 7.18 6.62
N VAL A 24 -1.88 8.36 6.42
CA VAL A 24 -0.43 8.52 6.26
C VAL A 24 0.16 9.07 7.55
N ARG A 25 1.28 8.48 7.99
CA ARG A 25 2.03 8.90 9.18
C ARG A 25 3.52 8.95 8.89
N TYR A 26 4.17 9.97 9.45
CA TYR A 26 5.61 10.03 9.63
C TYR A 26 5.94 9.46 11.01
N LEU A 27 6.88 8.51 11.08
CA LEU A 27 7.18 7.71 12.27
C LEU A 27 8.69 7.68 12.55
N PRO A 28 9.32 8.83 12.88
CA PRO A 28 10.77 8.95 12.97
C PRO A 28 11.40 8.12 14.09
N GLU A 29 10.63 7.80 15.14
CA GLU A 29 11.12 7.07 16.32
C GLU A 29 11.12 5.56 16.11
N GLN A 30 10.41 5.07 15.09
CA GLN A 30 10.23 3.65 14.78
C GLN A 30 11.08 3.19 13.60
N LYS A 31 11.85 4.11 13.01
CA LYS A 31 12.71 3.81 11.86
C LYS A 31 13.90 2.94 12.26
N SER A 32 14.37 2.13 11.33
CA SER A 32 15.62 1.39 11.44
C SER A 32 16.79 2.35 11.72
N PRO A 33 17.83 1.92 12.49
CA PRO A 33 18.94 2.81 12.87
C PRO A 33 19.65 3.51 11.70
N LYS A 34 19.69 2.87 10.53
CA LYS A 34 20.33 3.40 9.30
C LYS A 34 19.38 4.18 8.39
N ALA A 35 18.09 4.22 8.68
CA ALA A 35 17.11 4.96 7.91
C ALA A 35 17.17 6.45 8.23
N LEU A 36 16.97 7.30 7.22
CA LEU A 36 16.86 8.75 7.37
C LEU A 36 15.46 9.13 7.86
N ASP A 37 14.44 8.48 7.32
CA ASP A 37 13.03 8.68 7.64
C ASP A 37 12.28 7.34 7.68
N LEU A 38 11.04 7.38 8.17
CA LEU A 38 10.07 6.31 8.02
C LEU A 38 8.68 6.93 7.81
N TYR A 39 8.05 6.55 6.70
CA TYR A 39 6.66 6.85 6.42
C TYR A 39 5.85 5.56 6.39
N MET A 40 4.62 5.63 6.90
CA MET A 40 3.65 4.55 6.83
C MET A 40 2.36 5.04 6.22
N VAL A 41 1.81 4.26 5.30
CA VAL A 41 0.41 4.34 4.89
C VAL A 41 -0.29 3.11 5.47
N CYS A 42 -1.37 3.32 6.22
CA CYS A 42 -2.21 2.27 6.76
C CYS A 42 -3.64 2.41 6.26
N ASN A 43 -4.18 1.32 5.73
CA ASN A 43 -5.56 1.18 5.33
C ASN A 43 -6.19 0.06 6.16
N HIS A 44 -7.26 0.37 6.86
CA HIS A 44 -7.96 -0.62 7.68
C HIS A 44 -9.46 -0.50 7.49
N ASP A 45 -10.12 -1.65 7.29
CA ASP A 45 -11.56 -1.68 7.10
C ASP A 45 -12.31 -1.10 8.31
N CYS A 46 -13.46 -0.54 8.00
CA CYS A 46 -14.33 0.03 9.01
C CYS A 46 -15.79 -0.12 8.58
N ASN A 47 -16.68 0.01 9.56
CA ASN A 47 -18.11 0.05 9.33
C ASN A 47 -18.65 1.45 9.61
N LEU A 48 -19.39 2.02 8.66
CA LEU A 48 -20.12 3.27 8.83
C LEU A 48 -21.58 3.04 8.44
N PRO A 49 -22.55 3.28 9.33
CA PRO A 49 -23.98 3.12 9.00
C PRO A 49 -24.44 3.97 7.82
N SER A 50 -23.77 5.10 7.57
CA SER A 50 -24.04 5.99 6.45
C SER A 50 -23.53 5.47 5.09
N VAL A 51 -22.73 4.39 5.08
CA VAL A 51 -22.17 3.79 3.86
C VAL A 51 -22.46 2.28 3.86
N PRO A 52 -23.73 1.89 3.60
CA PRO A 52 -24.13 0.49 3.50
C PRO A 52 -23.51 -0.18 2.27
N LEU A 53 -23.85 -1.45 2.03
CA LEU A 53 -23.54 -2.09 0.76
C LEU A 53 -24.28 -1.36 -0.36
N GLU A 54 -23.62 -1.15 -1.50
CA GLU A 54 -24.25 -0.51 -2.67
C GLU A 54 -25.40 -1.38 -3.21
N HIS A 55 -25.20 -2.70 -3.19
CA HIS A 55 -26.21 -3.68 -3.54
C HIS A 55 -26.23 -4.81 -2.51
N ASN A 56 -27.42 -5.30 -2.18
CA ASN A 56 -27.60 -6.40 -1.20
C ASN A 56 -26.92 -7.72 -1.63
N SER A 57 -26.58 -7.86 -2.90
CA SER A 57 -25.83 -9.01 -3.44
C SER A 57 -24.31 -8.85 -3.33
N ASN A 58 -23.80 -7.66 -2.99
CA ASN A 58 -22.38 -7.42 -2.80
C ASN A 58 -21.89 -8.03 -1.49
N VAL A 59 -20.58 -8.28 -1.42
CA VAL A 59 -19.91 -8.77 -0.23
C VAL A 59 -18.89 -7.73 0.25
N ARG A 60 -18.94 -7.39 1.55
CA ARG A 60 -17.97 -6.49 2.18
C ARG A 60 -16.66 -7.21 2.42
N VAL A 61 -15.58 -6.70 1.83
CA VAL A 61 -14.21 -7.16 2.08
C VAL A 61 -13.69 -6.46 3.32
N GLY A 62 -13.10 -7.24 4.23
CA GLY A 62 -12.28 -6.73 5.33
C GLY A 62 -10.82 -6.66 4.89
N LEU A 63 -10.10 -5.62 5.27
CA LEU A 63 -8.71 -5.46 4.90
C LEU A 63 -7.91 -4.71 5.97
N THR A 64 -6.67 -5.14 6.15
CA THR A 64 -5.64 -4.38 6.84
C THR A 64 -4.41 -4.38 5.93
N VAL A 65 -4.09 -3.23 5.37
CA VAL A 65 -2.98 -3.06 4.44
C VAL A 65 -2.07 -1.97 4.98
N ALA A 66 -0.78 -2.24 5.03
CA ALA A 66 0.23 -1.28 5.42
C ALA A 66 1.36 -1.26 4.39
N MET A 67 1.82 -0.05 4.07
CA MET A 67 3.05 0.17 3.33
C MET A 67 3.96 1.04 4.18
N LEU A 68 5.08 0.49 4.62
CA LEU A 68 6.14 1.21 5.31
C LEU A 68 7.26 1.47 4.32
N CYS A 69 7.79 2.69 4.34
CA CYS A 69 8.83 3.17 3.44
C CYS A 69 9.92 3.82 4.29
N GLU A 70 11.11 3.24 4.27
CA GLU A 70 12.30 3.81 4.89
C GLU A 70 13.27 4.29 3.81
N THR A 71 13.68 5.56 3.88
CA THR A 71 14.76 6.06 3.04
C THR A 71 16.09 5.72 3.68
N VAL A 72 16.97 5.02 2.97
CA VAL A 72 18.34 4.72 3.42
C VAL A 72 19.36 5.22 2.39
N VAL A 73 20.53 5.62 2.88
CA VAL A 73 21.68 5.91 2.01
C VAL A 73 22.22 4.57 1.49
N LYS A 74 22.55 4.51 0.20
CA LYS A 74 23.15 3.30 -0.40
C LYS A 74 24.54 3.06 0.16
N ASP A 75 24.93 1.79 0.29
CA ASP A 75 26.24 1.41 0.78
C ASP A 75 27.37 2.05 -0.06
N GLY A 76 28.41 2.55 0.61
CA GLY A 76 29.55 3.22 -0.02
C GLY A 76 29.39 4.72 -0.27
N HIS A 77 28.29 5.33 0.17
CA HIS A 77 28.08 6.78 0.10
C HIS A 77 28.17 7.43 1.49
N GLU A 78 29.04 8.45 1.63
CA GLU A 78 29.30 9.15 2.90
C GLU A 78 28.97 10.66 2.83
N LYS A 79 28.16 11.07 1.86
CA LYS A 79 27.79 12.49 1.71
C LYS A 79 26.94 12.93 2.90
N PRO A 80 27.13 14.17 3.40
CA PRO A 80 26.19 14.81 4.30
C PRO A 80 24.75 14.77 3.74
N VAL A 81 23.75 14.65 4.61
CA VAL A 81 22.33 14.49 4.21
C VAL A 81 21.87 15.62 3.29
N ASP A 82 22.30 16.85 3.55
CA ASP A 82 22.01 18.06 2.76
C ASP A 82 22.58 18.03 1.34
N LYS A 83 23.54 17.12 1.06
CA LYS A 83 24.20 16.96 -0.25
C LYS A 83 23.83 15.67 -0.97
N LEU A 84 22.92 14.87 -0.41
CA LEU A 84 22.44 13.66 -1.04
C LEU A 84 21.62 13.99 -2.29
N ASN A 85 21.74 13.13 -3.31
CA ASN A 85 20.84 13.14 -4.45
C ASN A 85 20.17 11.76 -4.61
N ARG A 86 19.24 11.65 -5.58
CA ARG A 86 18.44 10.43 -5.80
C ARG A 86 19.28 9.19 -6.14
N ASN A 87 20.52 9.35 -6.62
CA ASN A 87 21.41 8.21 -6.90
C ASN A 87 22.08 7.67 -5.63
N ASP A 88 22.20 8.49 -4.59
CA ASP A 88 22.84 8.14 -3.32
C ASP A 88 21.89 7.43 -2.34
N ILE A 89 20.58 7.41 -2.61
CA ILE A 89 19.55 6.86 -1.70
C ILE A 89 18.73 5.75 -2.33
N GLN A 90 18.13 4.92 -1.50
CA GLN A 90 17.13 3.92 -1.87
C GLN A 90 15.98 3.93 -0.86
N CYS A 91 14.78 3.60 -1.31
CA CYS A 91 13.62 3.41 -0.44
C CYS A 91 13.40 1.91 -0.22
N GLN A 92 13.48 1.48 1.03
CA GLN A 92 13.12 0.13 1.45
C GLN A 92 11.63 0.09 1.75
N VAL A 93 10.89 -0.72 0.98
CA VAL A 93 9.43 -0.81 1.10
C VAL A 93 9.07 -2.14 1.74
N CYS A 94 8.34 -2.08 2.85
CA CYS A 94 7.66 -3.23 3.44
C CYS A 94 6.15 -3.09 3.18
N TYR A 95 5.60 -4.02 2.40
CA TYR A 95 4.17 -4.04 2.08
C TYR A 95 3.52 -5.28 2.70
N CYS A 96 2.53 -5.07 3.55
CA CYS A 96 1.75 -6.12 4.18
C CYS A 96 0.27 -5.93 3.85
N ALA A 97 -0.39 -7.00 3.46
CA ALA A 97 -1.82 -6.98 3.17
C ALA A 97 -2.48 -8.23 3.74
N GLN A 98 -3.37 -8.02 4.71
CA GLN A 98 -4.29 -9.03 5.22
C GLN A 98 -5.67 -8.70 4.66
N VAL A 99 -6.24 -9.64 3.90
CA VAL A 99 -7.54 -9.45 3.24
C VAL A 99 -8.46 -10.60 3.60
N ASN A 100 -9.62 -10.25 4.15
CA ASN A 100 -10.74 -11.16 4.33
C ASN A 100 -11.74 -10.92 3.19
N PRO A 101 -11.97 -11.91 2.29
CA PRO A 101 -12.90 -11.74 1.18
C PRO A 101 -14.37 -11.57 1.61
N GLY A 102 -14.69 -11.77 2.89
CA GLY A 102 -16.01 -11.54 3.49
C GLY A 102 -17.05 -12.62 3.20
N GLY A 103 -16.81 -13.46 2.19
CA GLY A 103 -17.69 -14.55 1.79
C GLY A 103 -16.96 -15.57 0.94
N TRP A 104 -17.70 -16.55 0.41
CA TRP A 104 -17.11 -17.64 -0.34
C TRP A 104 -16.41 -17.16 -1.61
N VAL A 105 -15.16 -17.60 -1.79
CA VAL A 105 -14.37 -17.50 -3.03
C VAL A 105 -13.52 -18.77 -3.12
N PRO A 106 -13.33 -19.35 -4.31
CA PRO A 106 -12.41 -20.47 -4.47
C PRO A 106 -10.99 -20.08 -4.02
N ALA A 107 -10.42 -20.83 -3.07
CA ALA A 107 -9.08 -20.57 -2.54
C ALA A 107 -7.99 -20.62 -3.63
N SER A 108 -8.17 -21.48 -4.64
CA SER A 108 -7.29 -21.54 -5.81
C SER A 108 -7.31 -20.25 -6.64
N ALA A 109 -8.49 -19.68 -6.87
CA ALA A 109 -8.64 -18.41 -7.58
C ALA A 109 -7.97 -17.26 -6.81
N LEU A 110 -8.20 -17.16 -5.49
CA LEU A 110 -7.56 -16.14 -4.64
C LEU A 110 -6.03 -16.25 -4.70
N ARG A 111 -5.47 -17.45 -4.58
CA ARG A 111 -4.01 -17.66 -4.64
C ARG A 111 -3.41 -17.21 -5.97
N ILE A 112 -4.08 -17.50 -7.09
CA ILE A 112 -3.64 -17.07 -8.42
C ILE A 112 -3.66 -15.53 -8.52
N ILE A 113 -4.76 -14.91 -8.07
CA ILE A 113 -4.92 -13.46 -8.10
C ILE A 113 -3.85 -12.79 -7.24
N TYR A 114 -3.68 -13.21 -5.98
CA TYR A 114 -2.69 -12.62 -5.08
C TYR A 114 -1.27 -12.77 -5.59
N LYS A 115 -0.92 -13.95 -6.13
CA LYS A 115 0.40 -14.19 -6.74
C LYS A 115 0.66 -13.28 -7.94
N ARG A 116 -0.38 -12.89 -8.68
CA ARG A 116 -0.28 -12.04 -9.88
C ARG A 116 -0.34 -10.55 -9.56
N GLU A 117 -1.35 -10.13 -8.80
CA GLU A 117 -1.70 -8.72 -8.62
C GLU A 117 -0.81 -8.00 -7.62
N TYR A 118 -0.35 -8.64 -6.52
CA TYR A 118 0.53 -7.94 -5.57
C TYR A 118 1.87 -7.53 -6.19
N PRO A 119 2.61 -8.41 -6.91
CA PRO A 119 3.84 -8.00 -7.57
C PRO A 119 3.58 -6.96 -8.68
N LYS A 120 2.50 -7.14 -9.45
CA LYS A 120 2.11 -6.20 -10.51
C LYS A 120 1.82 -4.81 -9.97
N PHE A 121 1.08 -4.73 -8.86
CA PHE A 121 0.81 -3.48 -8.14
C PHE A 121 2.10 -2.82 -7.66
N LEU A 122 2.94 -3.52 -6.90
CA LEU A 122 4.16 -2.94 -6.33
C LEU A 122 5.12 -2.47 -7.42
N HIS A 123 5.29 -3.24 -8.50
CA HIS A 123 6.12 -2.84 -9.63
C HIS A 123 5.54 -1.62 -10.36
N GLY A 124 4.23 -1.63 -10.65
CA GLY A 124 3.56 -0.53 -11.32
C GLY A 124 3.59 0.76 -10.50
N PHE A 125 3.29 0.67 -9.22
CA PHE A 125 3.25 1.79 -8.29
C PHE A 125 4.64 2.42 -8.09
N THR A 126 5.66 1.62 -7.81
CA THR A 126 7.03 2.14 -7.64
C THR A 126 7.55 2.81 -8.91
N LYS A 127 7.30 2.21 -10.08
CA LYS A 127 7.63 2.82 -11.38
C LYS A 127 6.88 4.13 -11.62
N TYR A 128 5.60 4.18 -11.26
CA TYR A 128 4.80 5.40 -11.33
C TYR A 128 5.40 6.51 -10.45
N VAL A 129 5.69 6.23 -9.18
CA VAL A 129 6.29 7.20 -8.26
C VAL A 129 7.60 7.72 -8.80
N LEU A 130 8.51 6.83 -9.22
CA LEU A 130 9.77 7.22 -9.83
C LEU A 130 9.57 8.14 -11.04
N SER A 131 8.56 7.90 -11.88
CA SER A 131 8.26 8.77 -13.02
C SER A 131 7.80 10.17 -12.62
N LYS A 132 7.06 10.30 -11.51
CA LYS A 132 6.49 11.57 -11.04
C LYS A 132 7.50 12.44 -10.29
N ILE A 133 8.47 11.83 -9.62
CA ILE A 133 9.45 12.56 -8.80
C ILE A 133 10.73 12.93 -9.55
N LYS A 134 10.94 12.48 -10.80
CA LYS A 134 12.20 12.69 -11.54
C LYS A 134 12.65 14.15 -11.58
N THR A 135 11.72 15.06 -11.79
CA THR A 135 11.97 16.51 -11.91
C THR A 135 11.73 17.26 -10.61
N GLN A 136 11.24 16.59 -9.57
CA GLN A 136 11.00 17.23 -8.28
C GLN A 136 12.29 17.24 -7.46
N PRO A 137 12.50 18.26 -6.61
CA PRO A 137 13.56 18.25 -5.61
C PRO A 137 13.49 16.99 -4.73
N LEU A 138 14.65 16.55 -4.22
CA LEU A 138 14.67 15.49 -3.24
C LEU A 138 14.04 16.00 -1.94
N MET A 139 13.11 15.21 -1.40
CA MET A 139 12.49 15.42 -0.09
C MET A 139 12.90 14.23 0.78
N ILE A 140 13.53 14.52 1.91
CA ILE A 140 13.85 13.60 3.00
C ILE A 140 13.33 14.27 4.27
#